data_AF-A0A2M7MS05-F1
#
_entry.id   AF-A0A2M7MS05-F1
#
_cell.length_a   1.000
_cell.length_b   1.000
_cell.length_c   1.000
_cell.angle_alpha   90.00
_cell.angle_beta   90.00
_cell.angle_gamma   90.00
#
_symmetry.space_group_name_H-M   'P 1'
#
loop_
_entity.id
_entity.type
_entity.pdbx_description
1 polymer ?
#
loop_
_entity_poly.entity_id
_entity_poly.type
_entity_poly.pdbx_seq_one_letter_code
_entity_poly.pdbx_strand_id
1 'polypeptide(L)'
;MTAPPHARRRWRPTPLLQATFALHAGSLGLLALQPGLWPWGLGTLAANHLILAAAGLWPRSRSLGPNWSRLPATAAPGHIAITLDDGPDPEVTPQVLDLLDRYAARASFFCIGARAQRHPELCREIVRRGHAVENHGQHHRHHFATFGPRRMGREIESGQDSLAAITGQRPQFFRPTAGLRNAFLEPILARHGLHLASWTRRGFDTRNCDADDVTRRLTHNLAAGDILLLHDGHAARTAAGQPVILAVLPRLLEAATAAFILLERPADSLNAEDVLLLGTWESSDAHHMSSHHPDGLGARMAMAAALQAAGLQAADIDYINLHGTATPSNDAAEGKAVAALFGERTPCSSTKGATGHCLGAAGGLEAVISALALRHGFLPGGVNTRQVDSGIPIQYLSANRECAPRRVLSNSFGFGGTNCSLVLGRAG
;
A
#
# COMPACT_ATOMS: atom_id res chain seq x y z
N MET A 1 9.21 -3.48 29.37
CA MET A 1 10.59 -3.27 28.85
C MET A 1 10.55 -2.07 27.91
N THR A 2 11.16 -0.96 28.28
CA THR A 2 11.26 0.26 27.45
C THR A 2 12.17 -0.02 26.26
N ALA A 3 11.69 0.21 25.03
CA ALA A 3 12.54 0.20 23.85
C ALA A 3 13.77 1.11 24.05
N PRO A 4 14.98 0.71 23.61
CA PRO A 4 16.16 1.53 23.77
C PRO A 4 15.95 2.90 23.12
N PRO A 5 16.45 4.00 23.73
CA PRO A 5 16.35 5.31 23.12
C PRO A 5 17.03 5.28 21.75
N HIS A 6 16.32 5.67 20.68
CA HIS A 6 16.96 5.87 19.38
C HIS A 6 18.14 6.82 19.57
N ALA A 7 19.30 6.42 19.05
CA ALA A 7 20.50 7.25 19.12
C ALA A 7 20.19 8.62 18.52
N ARG A 8 20.53 9.68 19.26
CA ARG A 8 20.39 11.06 18.77
C ARG A 8 21.05 11.16 17.39
N ARG A 9 20.33 11.70 16.41
CA ARG A 9 20.95 11.94 15.10
C ARG A 9 21.83 13.16 15.23
N ARG A 10 23.03 13.11 14.63
CA ARG A 10 23.89 14.29 14.55
C ARG A 10 23.26 15.28 13.57
N TRP A 11 22.83 16.43 14.08
CA TRP A 11 22.34 17.50 13.22
C TRP A 11 23.47 18.01 12.32
N ARG A 12 23.17 18.18 11.03
CA ARG A 12 24.06 18.80 10.04
C ARG A 12 23.26 19.88 9.30
N PRO A 13 23.67 21.16 9.38
CA PRO A 13 22.98 22.21 8.63
C PRO A 13 23.15 21.98 7.13
N THR A 14 22.10 22.27 6.37
CA THR A 14 22.14 22.24 4.90
C THR A 14 22.98 23.41 4.36
N PRO A 15 23.40 23.37 3.08
CA PRO A 15 24.07 24.51 2.44
C PRO A 15 23.29 25.82 2.58
N LEU A 16 21.95 25.77 2.50
CA LEU A 16 21.10 26.94 2.70
C LEU A 16 21.21 27.51 4.13
N LEU A 17 21.23 26.66 5.15
CA LEU A 17 21.37 27.08 6.54
C LEU A 17 22.80 27.58 6.83
N GLN A 18 23.82 26.96 6.23
CA GLN A 18 25.21 27.43 6.32
C GLN A 18 25.34 28.84 5.70
N ALA A 19 24.77 29.05 4.51
CA ALA A 19 24.71 30.37 3.87
C ALA A 19 23.95 31.38 4.73
N THR A 20 22.83 30.99 5.34
CA THR A 20 22.10 31.83 6.31
C THR A 20 23.00 32.28 7.45
N PHE A 21 23.76 31.37 8.07
CA PHE A 21 24.68 31.72 9.17
C PHE A 21 25.78 32.68 8.70
N ALA A 22 26.37 32.44 7.52
CA ALA A 22 27.36 33.32 6.93
C ALA A 22 26.81 34.72 6.63
N LEU A 23 25.58 34.81 6.09
CA LEU A 23 24.92 36.10 5.83
C LEU A 23 24.63 36.86 7.13
N HIS A 24 24.21 36.18 8.20
CA HIS A 24 24.01 36.84 9.50
C HIS A 24 25.34 37.35 10.08
N ALA A 25 26.40 36.55 10.04
CA ALA A 25 27.73 36.97 10.50
C ALA A 25 28.27 38.13 9.65
N GLY A 26 28.09 38.06 8.32
CA GLY A 26 28.48 39.11 7.38
C GLY A 26 27.73 40.42 7.62
N SER A 27 26.41 40.38 7.81
CA SER A 27 25.61 41.57 8.12
C SER A 27 25.98 42.19 9.47
N LEU A 28 26.32 41.38 10.48
CA LEU A 28 26.84 41.88 11.77
C LEU A 28 28.22 42.54 11.60
N GLY A 29 29.11 41.92 10.83
CA GLY A 29 30.43 42.49 10.51
C GLY A 29 30.31 43.81 9.73
N LEU A 30 29.40 43.88 8.76
CA LEU A 30 29.10 45.08 7.99
C LEU A 30 28.62 46.21 8.90
N LEU A 31 27.69 45.91 9.83
CA LEU A 31 27.18 46.88 10.79
C LEU A 31 28.29 47.39 11.73
N ALA A 32 29.23 46.53 12.13
CA ALA A 32 30.33 46.90 13.00
C ALA A 32 31.42 47.73 12.30
N LEU A 33 31.76 47.38 11.05
CA LEU A 33 32.85 48.02 10.30
C LEU A 33 32.40 49.26 9.51
N GLN A 34 31.19 49.24 8.98
CA GLN A 34 30.61 50.33 8.19
C GLN A 34 29.12 50.54 8.56
N PRO A 35 28.83 51.18 9.70
CA PRO A 35 27.46 51.35 10.19
C PRO A 35 26.51 52.00 9.18
N GLY A 36 27.01 52.87 8.30
CA GLY A 36 26.21 53.52 7.24
C GLY A 36 25.61 52.56 6.20
N LEU A 37 26.13 51.33 6.09
CA LEU A 37 25.61 50.31 5.18
C LEU A 37 24.57 49.37 5.83
N TRP A 38 24.09 49.70 7.02
CA TRP A 38 23.05 48.91 7.70
C TRP A 38 21.79 48.62 6.84
N PRO A 39 21.31 49.48 5.92
CA PRO A 39 20.15 49.16 5.10
C PRO A 39 20.38 47.96 4.18
N TRP A 40 21.61 47.83 3.64
CA TRP A 40 22.01 46.68 2.83
C TRP A 40 22.07 45.41 3.67
N GLY A 41 22.69 45.49 4.85
CA GLY A 41 22.73 44.38 5.80
C GLY A 41 21.32 43.89 6.18
N LEU A 42 20.40 44.81 6.48
CA LEU A 42 19.01 44.48 6.79
C LEU A 42 18.27 43.90 5.58
N GLY A 43 18.44 44.49 4.39
CA GLY A 43 17.84 44.01 3.15
C GLY A 43 18.27 42.58 2.80
N THR A 44 19.56 42.28 2.97
CA THR A 44 20.10 40.92 2.79
C THR A 44 19.49 39.92 3.78
N LEU A 45 19.36 40.30 5.07
CA LEU A 45 18.73 39.43 6.07
C LEU A 45 17.25 39.22 5.76
N ALA A 46 16.51 40.27 5.40
CA ALA A 46 15.11 40.17 5.02
C ALA A 46 14.91 39.23 3.82
N ALA A 47 15.72 39.38 2.77
CA ALA A 47 15.71 38.49 1.61
C ALA A 47 16.01 37.03 2.00
N ASN A 48 17.01 36.81 2.86
CA ASN A 48 17.33 35.47 3.36
C ASN A 48 16.16 34.85 4.15
N HIS A 49 15.49 35.62 5.01
CA HIS A 49 14.32 35.13 5.76
C HIS A 49 13.14 34.80 4.85
N LEU A 50 12.93 35.57 3.78
CA LEU A 50 11.93 35.23 2.75
C LEU A 50 12.23 33.90 2.06
N ILE A 51 13.50 33.63 1.73
CA ILE A 51 13.94 32.34 1.14
C ILE A 51 13.69 31.19 2.12
N LEU A 52 14.05 31.37 3.40
CA LEU A 52 13.81 30.35 4.43
C LEU A 52 12.31 30.07 4.63
N ALA A 53 11.49 31.12 4.64
CA ALA A 53 10.04 31.00 4.72
C ALA A 53 9.47 30.23 3.52
N ALA A 54 9.86 30.61 2.29
CA ALA A 54 9.45 29.91 1.08
C ALA A 54 9.86 28.42 1.10
N ALA A 55 11.09 28.12 1.53
CA ALA A 55 11.57 26.74 1.68
C ALA A 55 10.78 25.94 2.73
N GLY A 56 10.28 26.60 3.77
CA GLY A 56 9.44 26.04 4.82
C GLY A 56 7.97 25.84 4.42
N LEU A 57 7.48 26.65 3.47
CA LEU A 57 6.14 26.55 2.90
C LEU A 57 6.01 25.48 1.81
N TRP A 58 7.13 24.94 1.33
CA TRP A 58 7.16 23.86 0.34
C TRP A 58 7.36 22.49 1.02
N PRO A 59 6.30 21.67 1.22
CA PRO A 59 6.35 20.49 2.10
C PRO A 59 7.40 19.45 1.72
N ARG A 60 7.69 19.31 0.42
CA ARG A 60 8.64 18.31 -0.11
C ARG A 60 10.08 18.82 -0.16
N SER A 61 10.35 20.04 0.31
CA SER A 61 11.67 20.66 0.24
C SER A 61 12.67 19.85 1.06
N ARG A 62 13.95 19.85 0.64
CA ARG A 62 15.09 19.33 1.41
C ARG A 62 16.04 20.45 1.86
N SER A 63 15.72 21.71 1.55
CA SER A 63 16.61 22.84 1.77
C SER A 63 16.77 23.20 3.27
N LEU A 64 15.80 22.84 4.12
CA LEU A 64 15.86 23.07 5.56
C LEU A 64 16.28 21.82 6.37
N GLY A 65 16.58 20.70 5.69
CA GLY A 65 16.97 19.45 6.31
C GLY A 65 16.47 18.22 5.54
N PRO A 66 16.95 17.01 5.91
CA PRO A 66 16.45 15.75 5.37
C PRO A 66 14.92 15.65 5.43
N ASN A 67 14.32 15.07 4.40
CA ASN A 67 12.87 14.92 4.29
C ASN A 67 12.52 13.71 3.44
N TRP A 68 11.81 12.76 4.05
CA TRP A 68 11.29 11.57 3.40
C TRP A 68 10.01 11.94 2.67
N SER A 69 10.17 12.37 1.42
CA SER A 69 9.07 12.56 0.46
C SER A 69 8.83 11.31 -0.40
N ARG A 70 9.76 10.36 -0.38
CA ARG A 70 9.72 9.03 -1.00
C ARG A 70 10.49 8.05 -0.11
N LEU A 71 10.13 6.78 -0.14
CA LEU A 71 10.91 5.72 0.51
C LEU A 71 12.25 5.56 -0.23
N PRO A 72 13.35 5.30 0.49
CA PRO A 72 14.61 4.99 -0.15
C PRO A 72 14.52 3.64 -0.85
N ALA A 73 15.11 3.52 -2.03
CA ALA A 73 15.09 2.29 -2.84
C ALA A 73 15.60 1.05 -2.07
N THR A 74 16.51 1.26 -1.12
CA THR A 74 17.08 0.21 -0.27
C THR A 74 16.13 -0.28 0.84
N ALA A 75 15.11 0.48 1.22
CA ALA A 75 14.22 0.09 2.32
C ALA A 75 13.13 -0.88 1.87
N ALA A 76 12.62 -0.75 0.64
CA ALA A 76 11.54 -1.60 0.15
C ALA A 76 11.37 -1.52 -1.38
N PRO A 77 12.14 -2.30 -2.18
CA PRO A 77 11.93 -2.40 -3.63
C PRO A 77 10.49 -2.83 -3.94
N GLY A 78 9.82 -2.14 -4.86
CA GLY A 78 8.45 -2.48 -5.26
C GLY A 78 7.34 -2.10 -4.27
N HIS A 79 7.64 -1.40 -3.17
CA HIS A 79 6.63 -1.05 -2.16
C HIS A 79 6.21 0.41 -2.23
N ILE A 80 5.00 0.69 -1.75
CA ILE A 80 4.51 2.03 -1.42
C ILE A 80 4.26 2.13 0.09
N ALA A 81 4.19 3.34 0.64
CA ALA A 81 3.81 3.56 2.03
C ALA A 81 2.48 4.30 2.12
N ILE A 82 1.51 3.70 2.80
CA ILE A 82 0.24 4.33 3.14
C ILE A 82 0.40 4.99 4.51
N THR A 83 0.13 6.30 4.57
CA THR A 83 0.24 7.08 5.80
C THR A 83 -1.05 7.82 6.10
N LEU A 84 -1.47 7.79 7.36
CA LEU A 84 -2.73 8.37 7.83
C LEU A 84 -2.47 9.43 8.89
N ASP A 85 -2.95 10.65 8.67
CA ASP A 85 -2.77 11.79 9.58
C ASP A 85 -4.05 12.09 10.38
N ASP A 86 -3.87 12.88 11.44
CA ASP A 86 -4.91 13.45 12.32
C ASP A 86 -5.65 12.49 13.27
N GLY A 87 -5.44 11.18 13.17
CA GLY A 87 -6.00 10.19 14.09
C GLY A 87 -5.41 10.19 15.51
N PRO A 88 -5.85 9.27 16.39
CA PRO A 88 -6.97 8.35 16.15
C PRO A 88 -8.33 9.06 16.25
N ASP A 89 -9.28 8.58 15.45
CA ASP A 89 -10.68 8.99 15.42
C ASP A 89 -11.56 7.77 15.77
N PRO A 90 -12.44 7.86 16.79
CA PRO A 90 -13.21 6.70 17.25
C PRO A 90 -14.29 6.22 16.26
N GLU A 91 -14.73 7.05 15.32
CA GLU A 91 -15.68 6.65 14.28
C GLU A 91 -14.94 6.01 13.10
N VAL A 92 -13.81 6.59 12.69
CA VAL A 92 -13.17 6.25 11.40
C VAL A 92 -12.01 5.25 11.54
N THR A 93 -11.12 5.42 12.52
CA THR A 93 -9.90 4.61 12.65
C THR A 93 -10.19 3.10 12.76
N PRO A 94 -11.19 2.61 13.53
CA PRO A 94 -11.51 1.18 13.56
C PRO A 94 -11.87 0.61 12.19
N GLN A 95 -12.69 1.33 11.42
CA GLN A 95 -13.12 0.90 10.08
C GLN A 95 -11.95 0.87 9.08
N VAL A 96 -11.02 1.83 9.22
CA VAL A 96 -9.77 1.83 8.45
C VAL A 96 -8.91 0.61 8.79
N LEU A 97 -8.79 0.25 10.08
CA LEU A 97 -8.04 -0.95 10.49
C LEU A 97 -8.67 -2.23 9.92
N ASP A 98 -10.00 -2.34 9.97
CA ASP A 98 -10.72 -3.48 9.38
C ASP A 98 -10.55 -3.56 7.86
N LEU A 99 -10.42 -2.42 7.18
CA LEU A 99 -10.06 -2.37 5.76
C LEU A 99 -8.62 -2.84 5.54
N LEU A 100 -7.65 -2.32 6.30
CA LEU A 100 -6.26 -2.73 6.14
C LEU A 100 -6.06 -4.24 6.41
N ASP A 101 -6.73 -4.80 7.41
CA ASP A 101 -6.70 -6.24 7.69
C ASP A 101 -7.30 -7.06 6.54
N ARG A 102 -8.42 -6.63 5.96
CA ARG A 102 -9.05 -7.28 4.80
C ARG A 102 -8.11 -7.38 3.59
N TYR A 103 -7.25 -6.38 3.41
CA TYR A 103 -6.30 -6.33 2.31
C TYR A 103 -4.90 -6.81 2.69
N ALA A 104 -4.73 -7.38 3.90
CA ALA A 104 -3.44 -7.77 4.47
C ALA A 104 -2.37 -6.66 4.36
N ALA A 105 -2.80 -5.40 4.45
CA ALA A 105 -1.96 -4.22 4.27
C ALA A 105 -1.51 -3.63 5.61
N ARG A 106 -0.32 -3.02 5.62
CA ARG A 106 0.18 -2.25 6.76
C ARG A 106 0.29 -0.77 6.41
N ALA A 107 0.25 0.08 7.44
CA ALA A 107 0.24 1.53 7.29
C ALA A 107 0.93 2.19 8.49
N SER A 108 1.26 3.48 8.34
CA SER A 108 1.78 4.31 9.43
C SER A 108 0.78 5.41 9.78
N PHE A 109 0.37 5.48 11.04
CA PHE A 109 -0.59 6.45 11.56
C PHE A 109 0.15 7.56 12.29
N PHE A 110 0.17 8.76 11.72
CA PHE A 110 0.68 9.97 12.36
C PHE A 110 -0.40 10.51 13.30
N CYS A 111 -0.34 10.08 14.56
CA CYS A 111 -1.34 10.41 15.57
C CYS A 111 -1.04 11.73 16.28
N ILE A 112 -2.11 12.46 16.61
CA ILE A 112 -2.04 13.65 17.46
C ILE A 112 -2.01 13.20 18.92
N GLY A 113 -0.98 13.59 19.68
CA GLY A 113 -0.77 13.14 21.05
C GLY A 113 -1.98 13.36 21.98
N ALA A 114 -2.63 14.51 21.89
CA ALA A 114 -3.82 14.82 22.70
C ALA A 114 -5.06 14.00 22.30
N ARG A 115 -5.16 13.52 21.04
CA ARG A 115 -6.22 12.59 20.62
C ARG A 115 -5.91 11.17 21.08
N ALA A 116 -4.66 10.75 20.94
CA ALA A 116 -4.18 9.47 21.44
C ALA A 116 -4.44 9.33 22.96
N GLN A 117 -4.23 10.39 23.74
CA GLN A 117 -4.55 10.39 25.18
C GLN A 117 -6.04 10.21 25.50
N ARG A 118 -6.94 10.67 24.62
CA ARG A 118 -8.39 10.48 24.79
C ARG A 118 -8.86 9.10 24.35
N HIS A 119 -8.17 8.50 23.39
CA HIS A 119 -8.48 7.18 22.83
C HIS A 119 -7.25 6.25 22.83
N PRO A 120 -6.64 5.98 24.01
CA PRO A 120 -5.39 5.22 24.08
C PRO A 120 -5.54 3.77 23.63
N GLU A 121 -6.73 3.19 23.80
CA GLU A 121 -7.10 1.87 23.30
C GLU A 121 -6.97 1.76 21.77
N LEU A 122 -7.35 2.80 21.02
CA LEU A 122 -7.23 2.78 19.56
C LEU A 122 -5.77 2.79 19.12
N CYS A 123 -4.91 3.58 19.76
CA CYS A 123 -3.48 3.57 19.45
C CYS A 123 -2.81 2.22 19.76
N ARG A 124 -3.22 1.57 20.86
CA ARG A 124 -2.76 0.20 21.17
C ARG A 124 -3.27 -0.80 20.14
N GLU A 125 -4.49 -0.63 19.67
CA GLU A 125 -5.08 -1.48 18.64
C GLU A 125 -4.38 -1.35 17.29
N ILE A 126 -4.05 -0.13 16.86
CA ILE A 126 -3.23 0.15 15.67
C ILE A 126 -1.92 -0.66 15.76
N VAL A 127 -1.22 -0.59 16.89
CA VAL A 127 0.02 -1.34 17.11
C VAL A 127 -0.20 -2.85 17.19
N ARG A 128 -1.26 -3.31 17.87
CA ARG A 128 -1.59 -4.74 18.00
C ARG A 128 -1.84 -5.38 16.64
N ARG A 129 -2.47 -4.64 15.72
CA ARG A 129 -2.65 -5.03 14.31
C ARG A 129 -1.42 -4.76 13.44
N GLY A 130 -0.24 -4.58 14.03
CA GLY A 130 1.03 -4.52 13.29
C GLY A 130 1.26 -3.26 12.46
N HIS A 131 0.50 -2.19 12.69
CA HIS A 131 0.75 -0.88 12.09
C HIS A 131 1.72 -0.06 12.96
N ALA A 132 2.29 0.99 12.37
CA ALA A 132 3.14 1.93 13.11
C ALA A 132 2.34 3.14 13.60
N VAL A 133 2.65 3.63 14.80
CA VAL A 133 2.15 4.91 15.33
C VAL A 133 3.29 5.92 15.37
N GLU A 134 3.11 7.02 14.64
CA GLU A 134 4.10 8.07 14.42
C GLU A 134 3.64 9.43 14.96
N ASN A 135 4.57 10.39 15.08
CA ASN A 135 4.34 11.63 15.81
C ASN A 135 3.77 12.74 14.89
N HIS A 136 2.55 13.20 15.18
CA HIS A 136 1.91 14.36 14.52
C HIS A 136 1.82 15.61 15.40
N GLY A 137 2.67 15.68 16.43
CA GLY A 137 2.67 16.71 17.47
C GLY A 137 1.61 16.45 18.54
N GLN A 138 1.70 17.20 19.65
CA GLN A 138 0.77 17.03 20.75
C GLN A 138 -0.64 17.56 20.45
N HIS A 139 -0.77 18.74 19.83
CA HIS A 139 -2.04 19.45 19.66
C HIS A 139 -2.39 19.82 18.22
N HIS A 140 -1.48 19.60 17.27
CA HIS A 140 -1.71 19.84 15.84
C HIS A 140 -2.22 21.27 15.53
N ARG A 141 -1.46 22.28 15.94
CA ARG A 141 -1.83 23.69 15.73
C ARG A 141 -1.54 24.12 14.29
N HIS A 142 -2.53 24.69 13.59
CA HIS A 142 -2.37 25.18 12.20
C HIS A 142 -1.22 26.17 11.97
N HIS A 143 -0.82 26.91 13.01
CA HIS A 143 0.30 27.86 12.97
C HIS A 143 1.60 27.28 13.53
N PHE A 144 1.76 25.94 13.58
CA PHE A 144 2.97 25.27 14.07
C PHE A 144 4.26 25.82 13.46
N ALA A 145 4.25 26.13 12.16
CA ALA A 145 5.42 26.65 11.45
C ALA A 145 5.90 28.03 11.95
N THR A 146 5.09 28.77 12.72
CA THR A 146 5.48 30.06 13.32
C THR A 146 6.07 29.91 14.73
N PHE A 147 6.11 28.69 15.28
CA PHE A 147 6.66 28.46 16.61
C PHE A 147 8.16 28.73 16.68
N GLY A 148 8.59 29.40 17.75
CA GLY A 148 9.98 29.43 18.15
C GLY A 148 10.47 28.06 18.67
N PRO A 149 11.79 27.85 18.77
CA PRO A 149 12.39 26.54 19.00
C PRO A 149 11.95 25.88 20.31
N ARG A 150 11.79 26.65 21.39
CA ARG A 150 11.35 26.11 22.70
C ARG A 150 9.91 25.61 22.69
N ARG A 151 9.01 26.28 21.96
CA ARG A 151 7.60 25.87 21.86
C ARG A 151 7.47 24.67 20.93
N MET A 152 8.16 24.72 19.79
CA MET A 152 8.22 23.61 18.85
C MET A 152 8.80 22.34 19.49
N GLY A 153 9.91 22.47 20.24
CA GLY A 153 10.52 21.36 20.98
C GLY A 153 9.55 20.69 21.95
N ARG A 154 8.88 21.48 22.79
CA ARG A 154 7.87 20.97 23.73
C ARG A 154 6.71 20.28 23.01
N GLU A 155 6.20 20.85 21.92
CA GLU A 155 5.09 20.26 21.16
C GLU A 155 5.45 18.87 20.59
N ILE A 156 6.68 18.71 20.10
CA ILE A 156 7.18 17.43 19.54
C ILE A 156 7.48 16.43 20.66
N GLU A 157 8.17 16.87 21.71
CA GLU A 157 8.57 16.04 22.86
C GLU A 157 7.34 15.52 23.61
N SER A 158 6.36 16.37 23.90
CA SER A 158 5.11 15.94 24.54
C SER A 158 4.34 14.93 23.68
N GLY A 159 4.31 15.12 22.36
CA GLY A 159 3.73 14.14 21.43
C GLY A 159 4.48 12.81 21.46
N GLN A 160 5.82 12.87 21.47
CA GLN A 160 6.69 11.70 21.53
C GLN A 160 6.45 10.88 22.79
N ASP A 161 6.40 11.54 23.95
CA ASP A 161 6.24 10.89 25.24
C ASP A 161 4.82 10.34 25.41
N SER A 162 3.80 11.08 24.97
CA SER A 162 2.40 10.61 25.01
C SER A 162 2.22 9.33 24.21
N LEU A 163 2.69 9.32 22.95
CA LEU A 163 2.56 8.16 22.08
C LEU A 163 3.37 6.98 22.61
N ALA A 164 4.61 7.21 23.04
CA ALA A 164 5.45 6.16 23.60
C ALA A 164 4.87 5.53 24.87
N ALA A 165 4.27 6.34 25.75
CA ALA A 165 3.61 5.85 26.96
C ALA A 165 2.37 5.00 26.64
N ILE A 166 1.62 5.35 25.60
CA ILE A 166 0.38 4.65 25.23
C ILE A 166 0.66 3.34 24.50
N THR A 167 1.55 3.39 23.50
CA THR A 167 1.76 2.28 22.55
C THR A 167 2.92 1.37 22.93
N GLY A 168 3.81 1.82 23.81
CA GLY A 168 5.08 1.14 24.08
C GLY A 168 6.10 1.24 22.94
N GLN A 169 5.72 1.84 21.80
CA GLN A 169 6.60 2.13 20.66
C GLN A 169 6.99 3.60 20.70
N ARG A 170 8.28 3.91 20.55
CA ARG A 170 8.70 5.30 20.31
C ARG A 170 8.55 5.60 18.81
N PRO A 171 7.74 6.59 18.41
CA PRO A 171 7.72 7.10 17.05
C PRO A 171 9.12 7.37 16.49
N GLN A 172 9.33 7.06 15.21
CA GLN A 172 10.58 7.31 14.47
C GLN A 172 10.44 8.48 13.51
N PHE A 173 9.20 8.77 13.10
CA PHE A 173 8.88 9.81 12.15
C PHE A 173 8.05 10.90 12.79
N PHE A 174 8.27 12.12 12.29
CA PHE A 174 7.46 13.28 12.60
C PHE A 174 6.92 13.88 11.31
N ARG A 175 5.65 14.27 11.33
CA ARG A 175 5.03 15.03 10.25
C ARG A 175 4.39 16.30 10.81
N PRO A 176 4.78 17.50 10.34
CA PRO A 176 4.18 18.75 10.81
C PRO A 176 2.83 19.01 10.16
N THR A 177 2.01 19.83 10.82
CA THR A 177 0.72 20.28 10.29
C THR A 177 0.85 20.87 8.89
N ALA A 178 0.08 20.33 7.94
CA ALA A 178 0.09 20.68 6.52
C ALA A 178 1.47 20.59 5.83
N GLY A 179 2.46 19.93 6.45
CA GLY A 179 3.83 19.84 5.94
C GLY A 179 4.65 21.14 6.10
N LEU A 180 4.10 22.16 6.76
CA LEU A 180 4.73 23.47 6.90
C LEU A 180 5.74 23.48 8.05
N ARG A 181 6.88 24.12 7.84
CA ARG A 181 7.98 24.13 8.83
C ARG A 181 8.82 25.40 8.76
N ASN A 182 9.76 25.51 9.70
CA ASN A 182 10.79 26.55 9.71
C ASN A 182 12.18 25.94 9.99
N ALA A 183 13.21 26.79 9.99
CA ALA A 183 14.61 26.38 10.15
C ALA A 183 14.93 25.72 11.52
N PHE A 184 14.06 25.85 12.52
CA PHE A 184 14.28 25.26 13.85
C PHE A 184 13.90 23.79 13.95
N LEU A 185 13.12 23.26 12.99
CA LEU A 185 12.54 21.93 13.08
C LEU A 185 13.60 20.82 13.09
N GLU A 186 14.49 20.79 12.09
CA GLU A 186 15.45 19.70 11.92
C GLU A 186 16.41 19.51 13.11
N PRO A 187 16.99 20.57 13.72
CA PRO A 187 17.77 20.43 14.95
C PRO A 187 17.01 19.74 16.10
N ILE A 188 15.71 20.04 16.23
CA ILE A 188 14.84 19.45 17.25
C ILE A 188 14.60 17.98 16.93
N LEU A 189 14.24 17.65 15.68
CA LEU A 189 14.04 16.26 15.27
C LEU A 189 15.30 15.42 15.50
N ALA A 190 16.48 15.96 15.14
CA ALA A 190 17.76 15.29 15.34
C ALA A 190 18.04 14.96 16.82
N ARG A 191 17.70 15.88 17.73
CA ARG A 191 17.84 15.67 19.19
C ARG A 191 16.96 14.53 19.72
N HIS A 192 15.81 14.29 19.11
CA HIS A 192 14.90 13.20 19.47
C HIS A 192 15.07 11.93 18.63
N GLY A 193 16.04 11.91 17.70
CA GLY A 193 16.24 10.78 16.81
C GLY A 193 15.20 10.65 15.69
N LEU A 194 14.35 11.67 15.51
CA LEU A 194 13.23 11.64 14.58
C LEU A 194 13.65 11.97 13.14
N HIS A 195 12.91 11.39 12.20
CA HIS A 195 12.97 11.68 10.78
C HIS A 195 11.74 12.46 10.33
N LEU A 196 11.93 13.50 9.52
CA LEU A 196 10.82 14.20 8.90
C LEU A 196 10.26 13.36 7.74
N ALA A 197 8.95 13.09 7.78
CA ALA A 197 8.22 12.45 6.69
C ALA A 197 7.18 13.42 6.10
N SER A 198 7.26 13.62 4.77
CA SER A 198 6.22 14.28 3.99
C SER A 198 5.51 13.22 3.13
N TRP A 199 5.25 13.50 1.85
CA TRP A 199 4.53 12.59 0.96
C TRP A 199 4.94 12.82 -0.50
N THR A 200 4.78 11.80 -1.33
CA THR A 200 4.84 11.95 -2.78
C THR A 200 3.51 12.47 -3.30
N ARG A 201 2.41 11.88 -2.82
CA ARG A 201 1.06 12.06 -3.36
C ARG A 201 0.08 12.45 -2.26
N ARG A 202 -0.87 13.29 -2.65
CA ARG A 202 -1.93 13.78 -1.77
C ARG A 202 -3.22 13.89 -2.57
N GLY A 203 -4.27 13.24 -2.07
CA GLY A 203 -5.60 13.27 -2.68
C GLY A 203 -6.47 14.44 -2.22
N PHE A 204 -6.05 15.19 -1.19
CA PHE A 204 -6.83 16.26 -0.53
C PHE A 204 -8.15 15.77 0.06
N ASP A 205 -8.13 14.55 0.59
CA ASP A 205 -9.23 13.82 1.23
C ASP A 205 -9.81 14.52 2.48
N THR A 206 -9.16 15.53 3.05
CA THR A 206 -9.75 16.39 4.10
C THR A 206 -10.70 17.46 3.56
N ARG A 207 -10.74 17.67 2.24
CA ARG A 207 -11.54 18.73 1.58
C ARG A 207 -12.36 18.21 0.41
N ASN A 208 -11.81 17.24 -0.31
CA ASN A 208 -12.45 16.66 -1.48
C ASN A 208 -13.40 15.53 -1.04
N CYS A 209 -14.68 15.68 -1.35
CA CYS A 209 -15.72 14.69 -1.07
C CYS A 209 -15.88 13.63 -2.17
N ASP A 210 -15.20 13.80 -3.31
CA ASP A 210 -15.22 12.86 -4.44
C ASP A 210 -14.14 11.78 -4.28
N ALA A 211 -14.58 10.57 -3.92
CA ALA A 211 -13.70 9.43 -3.74
C ALA A 211 -12.99 8.99 -5.03
N ASP A 212 -13.60 9.18 -6.21
CA ASP A 212 -12.98 8.83 -7.49
C ASP A 212 -11.82 9.79 -7.80
N ASP A 213 -12.05 11.10 -7.64
CA ASP A 213 -10.99 12.09 -7.84
C ASP A 213 -9.84 11.93 -6.84
N VAL A 214 -10.15 11.68 -5.56
CA VAL A 214 -9.13 11.41 -4.54
C VAL A 214 -8.32 10.17 -4.90
N THR A 215 -8.99 9.06 -5.28
CA THR A 215 -8.32 7.81 -5.68
C THR A 215 -7.42 8.05 -6.88
N ARG A 216 -7.94 8.68 -7.95
CA ARG A 216 -7.19 8.99 -9.17
C ARG A 216 -5.93 9.81 -8.88
N ARG A 217 -6.01 10.81 -8.01
CA ARG A 217 -4.82 11.62 -7.62
C ARG A 217 -3.77 10.80 -6.88
N LEU A 218 -4.20 9.83 -6.07
CA LEU A 218 -3.30 8.95 -5.33
C LEU A 218 -2.69 7.86 -6.23
N THR A 219 -3.40 7.40 -7.25
CA THR A 219 -2.95 6.29 -8.12
C THR A 219 -2.31 6.72 -9.43
N HIS A 220 -2.52 7.95 -9.89
CA HIS A 220 -1.97 8.43 -11.17
C HIS A 220 -0.43 8.36 -11.22
N ASN A 221 0.14 7.54 -12.11
CA ASN A 221 1.58 7.24 -12.18
C ASN A 221 2.18 6.71 -10.88
N LEU A 222 1.39 5.98 -10.06
CA LEU A 222 1.85 5.36 -8.82
C LEU A 222 3.07 4.48 -9.09
N ALA A 223 4.10 4.65 -8.27
CA ALA A 223 5.36 3.96 -8.45
C ALA A 223 5.93 3.49 -7.10
N ALA A 224 6.80 2.48 -7.17
CA ALA A 224 7.58 2.04 -6.03
C ALA A 224 8.31 3.23 -5.37
N GLY A 225 8.30 3.24 -4.04
CA GLY A 225 8.84 4.28 -3.18
C GLY A 225 7.90 5.44 -2.91
N ASP A 226 6.68 5.45 -3.46
CA ASP A 226 5.72 6.52 -3.17
C ASP A 226 5.19 6.47 -1.74
N ILE A 227 5.10 7.65 -1.12
CA ILE A 227 4.45 7.85 0.18
C ILE A 227 3.11 8.54 -0.08
N LEU A 228 2.03 7.89 0.31
CA LEU A 228 0.65 8.35 0.12
C LEU A 228 0.10 8.94 1.40
N LEU A 229 -0.37 10.19 1.33
CA LEU A 229 -1.01 10.89 2.45
C LEU A 229 -2.53 10.77 2.35
N LEU A 230 -3.11 10.21 3.40
CA LEU A 230 -4.54 10.12 3.71
C LEU A 230 -4.77 10.59 5.16
N HIS A 231 -6.03 10.72 5.57
CA HIS A 231 -6.42 11.17 6.90
C HIS A 231 -7.57 10.31 7.43
N ASP A 232 -7.37 9.68 8.58
CA ASP A 232 -8.44 9.02 9.32
C ASP A 232 -9.11 9.98 10.32
N GLY A 233 -8.41 11.05 10.74
CA GLY A 233 -9.01 12.19 11.41
C GLY A 233 -9.37 13.32 10.44
N HIS A 234 -10.53 13.96 10.62
CA HIS A 234 -10.99 15.10 9.79
C HIS A 234 -11.08 14.81 8.27
N ALA A 235 -11.29 13.55 7.88
CA ALA A 235 -11.63 13.22 6.50
C ALA A 235 -12.90 14.00 6.07
N ALA A 236 -12.93 14.48 4.82
CA ALA A 236 -14.17 14.95 4.22
C ALA A 236 -15.18 13.80 4.14
N ARG A 237 -16.45 14.12 4.00
CA ARG A 237 -17.52 13.13 3.83
C ARG A 237 -18.00 13.14 2.38
N THR A 238 -18.28 11.96 1.84
CA THR A 238 -18.89 11.79 0.51
C THR A 238 -20.31 12.37 0.50
N ALA A 239 -20.94 12.44 -0.68
CA ALA A 239 -22.36 12.81 -0.79
C ALA A 239 -23.29 11.93 0.05
N ALA A 240 -22.90 10.68 0.32
CA ALA A 240 -23.63 9.74 1.18
C ALA A 240 -23.32 9.90 2.68
N GLY A 241 -22.50 10.88 3.08
CA GLY A 241 -22.15 11.15 4.48
C GLY A 241 -21.05 10.25 5.06
N GLN A 242 -20.51 9.31 4.27
CA GLN A 242 -19.42 8.44 4.69
C GLN A 242 -18.08 9.19 4.65
N PRO A 243 -17.18 9.03 5.65
CA PRO A 243 -15.81 9.51 5.57
C PRO A 243 -15.14 9.03 4.27
N VAL A 244 -14.62 9.96 3.46
CA VAL A 244 -14.15 9.69 2.09
C VAL A 244 -13.03 8.66 2.06
N ILE A 245 -12.18 8.61 3.09
CA ILE A 245 -11.12 7.62 3.22
C ILE A 245 -11.65 6.18 3.17
N LEU A 246 -12.85 5.92 3.71
CA LEU A 246 -13.43 4.57 3.72
C LEU A 246 -13.88 4.12 2.32
N ALA A 247 -14.16 5.07 1.42
CA ALA A 247 -14.43 4.79 0.00
C ALA A 247 -13.15 4.72 -0.83
N VAL A 248 -12.12 5.49 -0.48
CA VAL A 248 -10.86 5.60 -1.22
C VAL A 248 -9.90 4.44 -0.92
N LEU A 249 -9.77 4.06 0.35
CA LEU A 249 -8.77 3.09 0.79
C LEU A 249 -8.89 1.71 0.10
N PRO A 250 -10.10 1.11 -0.04
CA PRO A 250 -10.25 -0.15 -0.79
C PRO A 250 -9.73 -0.02 -2.23
N ARG A 251 -10.18 1.01 -2.94
CA ARG A 251 -9.84 1.27 -4.35
C ARG A 251 -8.34 1.52 -4.54
N LEU A 252 -7.72 2.22 -3.58
CA LEU A 252 -6.29 2.46 -3.58
C LEU A 252 -5.50 1.16 -3.41
N LEU A 253 -5.91 0.31 -2.47
CA LEU A 253 -5.26 -0.96 -2.20
C LEU A 253 -5.40 -1.91 -3.40
N GLU A 254 -6.59 -1.98 -4.01
CA GLU A 254 -6.82 -2.72 -5.26
C GLU A 254 -5.89 -2.24 -6.37
N ALA A 255 -5.86 -0.93 -6.63
CA ALA A 255 -5.00 -0.35 -7.66
C ALA A 255 -3.50 -0.58 -7.39
N ALA A 256 -3.07 -0.51 -6.13
CA ALA A 256 -1.69 -0.77 -5.74
C ALA A 256 -1.28 -2.24 -5.89
N THR A 257 -2.26 -3.14 -5.94
CA THR A 257 -2.06 -4.58 -6.10
C THR A 257 -2.43 -5.08 -7.50
N ALA A 258 -2.74 -4.23 -8.49
CA ALA A 258 -3.12 -4.72 -9.82
C ALA A 258 -1.93 -5.32 -10.59
N ALA A 259 -2.16 -6.43 -11.30
CA ALA A 259 -1.21 -7.02 -12.24
C ALA A 259 -1.76 -6.94 -13.67
N PHE A 260 -0.92 -6.58 -14.63
CA PHE A 260 -1.27 -6.52 -16.05
C PHE A 260 -0.39 -7.50 -16.85
N ILE A 261 -1.01 -8.18 -17.82
CA ILE A 261 -0.32 -8.99 -18.83
C ILE A 261 -0.64 -8.37 -20.18
N LEU A 262 0.40 -8.08 -20.97
CA LEU A 262 0.24 -7.63 -22.34
C LEU A 262 0.09 -8.86 -23.25
N LEU A 263 -0.99 -8.90 -24.01
CA LEU A 263 -1.19 -9.90 -25.06
C LEU A 263 -0.77 -9.31 -26.41
N GLU A 264 0.06 -10.05 -27.13
CA GLU A 264 0.42 -9.74 -28.50
C GLU A 264 -0.34 -10.67 -29.45
N ARG A 265 -0.63 -10.19 -30.66
CA ARG A 265 -1.16 -11.09 -31.70
C ARG A 265 -0.08 -12.10 -32.07
N PRO A 266 -0.43 -13.37 -32.30
CA PRO A 266 0.54 -14.37 -32.73
C PRO A 266 1.22 -13.91 -34.02
N ALA A 267 2.54 -14.08 -34.08
CA ALA A 267 3.31 -13.87 -35.30
C ALA A 267 2.98 -14.94 -36.35
N ASP A 268 3.38 -14.71 -37.62
CA ASP A 268 3.15 -15.66 -38.72
C ASP A 268 3.77 -17.04 -38.46
N SER A 269 4.81 -17.10 -37.62
CA SER A 269 5.43 -18.32 -37.12
C SER A 269 5.58 -18.27 -35.59
N LEU A 270 5.13 -19.32 -34.91
CA LEU A 270 5.28 -19.50 -33.46
C LEU A 270 6.44 -20.44 -33.13
N ASN A 271 7.18 -20.14 -32.07
CA ASN A 271 8.14 -21.06 -31.47
C ASN A 271 7.41 -22.07 -30.57
N ALA A 272 7.94 -23.29 -30.45
CA ALA A 272 7.34 -24.34 -29.60
C ALA A 272 7.25 -23.98 -28.10
N GLU A 273 8.00 -22.97 -27.65
CA GLU A 273 8.01 -22.44 -26.27
C GLU A 273 7.04 -21.26 -26.08
N ASP A 274 6.41 -20.76 -27.14
CA ASP A 274 5.48 -19.63 -27.05
C ASP A 274 4.21 -20.07 -26.30
N VAL A 275 3.79 -19.25 -25.36
CA VAL A 275 2.56 -19.45 -24.58
C VAL A 275 1.44 -18.64 -25.21
N LEU A 276 0.33 -19.32 -25.48
CA LEU A 276 -0.85 -18.78 -26.14
C LEU A 276 -2.01 -18.71 -25.16
N LEU A 277 -2.78 -17.62 -25.21
CA LEU A 277 -4.12 -17.59 -24.66
C LEU A 277 -5.07 -18.22 -25.67
N LEU A 278 -5.51 -19.45 -25.39
CA LEU A 278 -6.35 -20.24 -26.28
C LEU A 278 -7.83 -19.92 -26.11
N GLY A 279 -8.26 -19.60 -24.89
CA GLY A 279 -9.65 -19.26 -24.59
C GLY A 279 -9.76 -18.53 -23.26
N THR A 280 -10.79 -17.70 -23.14
CA THR A 280 -11.13 -16.95 -21.91
C THR A 280 -12.62 -16.81 -21.82
N TRP A 281 -13.17 -16.86 -20.61
CA TRP A 281 -14.56 -16.53 -20.38
C TRP A 281 -14.80 -16.02 -18.95
N GLU A 282 -15.85 -15.22 -18.80
CA GLU A 282 -16.32 -14.70 -17.52
C GLU A 282 -17.79 -15.05 -17.27
N SER A 283 -18.17 -15.19 -16.00
CA SER A 283 -19.55 -15.40 -15.59
C SER A 283 -19.87 -14.65 -14.29
N SER A 284 -21.16 -14.44 -14.04
CA SER A 284 -21.66 -13.90 -12.78
C SER A 284 -22.67 -14.88 -12.18
N ASP A 285 -22.50 -15.24 -10.91
CA ASP A 285 -23.43 -16.14 -10.21
C ASP A 285 -24.81 -15.50 -9.99
N ALA A 286 -24.88 -14.16 -9.91
CA ALA A 286 -26.06 -13.39 -9.50
C ALA A 286 -26.75 -13.90 -8.22
N HIS A 287 -26.00 -14.54 -7.32
CA HIS A 287 -26.52 -15.26 -6.17
C HIS A 287 -26.53 -14.41 -4.88
N HIS A 288 -25.42 -13.75 -4.57
CA HIS A 288 -25.25 -12.92 -3.38
C HIS A 288 -24.20 -11.84 -3.64
N MET A 289 -24.25 -10.73 -2.91
CA MET A 289 -23.33 -9.60 -3.13
C MET A 289 -21.85 -9.94 -2.89
N SER A 290 -21.56 -10.94 -2.05
CA SER A 290 -20.19 -11.33 -1.69
C SER A 290 -19.95 -12.83 -1.77
N SER A 291 -21.00 -13.64 -1.64
CA SER A 291 -20.91 -15.10 -1.58
C SER A 291 -21.14 -15.70 -2.95
N HIS A 292 -20.47 -16.82 -3.20
CA HIS A 292 -20.54 -17.52 -4.48
C HIS A 292 -21.70 -18.51 -4.42
N HIS A 293 -22.15 -19.00 -5.58
CA HIS A 293 -23.17 -20.04 -5.62
C HIS A 293 -22.65 -21.31 -4.93
N PRO A 294 -23.38 -21.91 -3.96
CA PRO A 294 -22.90 -23.03 -3.16
C PRO A 294 -22.59 -24.31 -3.98
N ASP A 295 -23.15 -24.41 -5.17
CA ASP A 295 -22.90 -25.49 -6.13
C ASP A 295 -21.89 -25.13 -7.24
N GLY A 296 -21.24 -23.96 -7.16
CA GLY A 296 -20.21 -23.54 -8.10
C GLY A 296 -20.72 -23.35 -9.53
N LEU A 297 -21.99 -22.99 -9.73
CA LEU A 297 -22.61 -22.95 -11.06
C LEU A 297 -21.94 -21.93 -11.99
N GLY A 298 -21.65 -20.71 -11.54
CA GLY A 298 -20.96 -19.74 -12.39
C GLY A 298 -19.49 -20.11 -12.62
N ALA A 299 -18.80 -20.65 -11.61
CA ALA A 299 -17.44 -21.20 -11.80
C ALA A 299 -17.42 -22.27 -12.91
N ARG A 300 -18.41 -23.18 -12.89
CA ARG A 300 -18.61 -24.19 -13.94
C ARG A 300 -18.89 -23.56 -15.30
N MET A 301 -19.76 -22.55 -15.36
CA MET A 301 -20.07 -21.83 -16.60
C MET A 301 -18.83 -21.15 -17.19
N ALA A 302 -18.02 -20.49 -16.37
CA ALA A 302 -16.79 -19.82 -16.81
C ALA A 302 -15.79 -20.84 -17.39
N MET A 303 -15.53 -21.94 -16.68
CA MET A 303 -14.63 -23.00 -17.17
C MET A 303 -15.15 -23.64 -18.46
N ALA A 304 -16.43 -24.01 -18.53
CA ALA A 304 -17.01 -24.65 -19.70
C ALA A 304 -16.96 -23.74 -20.94
N ALA A 305 -17.29 -22.46 -20.78
CA ALA A 305 -17.26 -21.51 -21.87
C ALA A 305 -15.83 -21.14 -22.30
N ALA A 306 -14.86 -21.11 -21.38
CA ALA A 306 -13.44 -20.92 -21.73
C ALA A 306 -12.89 -22.10 -22.55
N LEU A 307 -13.26 -23.34 -22.20
CA LEU A 307 -12.96 -24.54 -23.01
C LEU A 307 -13.61 -24.46 -24.40
N GLN A 308 -14.88 -24.06 -24.46
CA GLN A 308 -15.59 -23.89 -25.73
C GLN A 308 -14.94 -22.83 -26.61
N ALA A 309 -14.54 -21.69 -26.03
CA ALA A 309 -13.83 -20.62 -26.74
C ALA A 309 -12.47 -21.10 -27.28
N ALA A 310 -11.79 -22.00 -26.57
CA ALA A 310 -10.56 -22.62 -27.01
C ALA A 310 -10.75 -23.79 -28.00
N GLY A 311 -11.99 -24.25 -28.22
CA GLY A 311 -12.28 -25.44 -29.02
C GLY A 311 -11.77 -26.75 -28.39
N LEU A 312 -11.69 -26.82 -27.06
CA LEU A 312 -11.12 -27.94 -26.30
C LEU A 312 -12.18 -28.68 -25.47
N GLN A 313 -11.86 -29.92 -25.11
CA GLN A 313 -12.62 -30.71 -24.14
C GLN A 313 -11.91 -30.72 -22.78
N ALA A 314 -12.63 -31.09 -21.72
CA ALA A 314 -12.06 -31.20 -20.38
C ALA A 314 -10.85 -32.15 -20.31
N ALA A 315 -10.87 -33.22 -21.11
CA ALA A 315 -9.78 -34.20 -21.20
C ALA A 315 -8.49 -33.65 -21.83
N ASP A 316 -8.55 -32.49 -22.51
CA ASP A 316 -7.38 -31.85 -23.11
C ASP A 316 -6.58 -31.01 -22.11
N ILE A 317 -7.09 -30.78 -20.90
CA ILE A 317 -6.44 -29.97 -19.87
C ILE A 317 -5.54 -30.84 -18.98
N ASP A 318 -4.25 -30.51 -18.94
CA ASP A 318 -3.24 -31.26 -18.20
C ASP A 318 -3.15 -30.84 -16.72
N TYR A 319 -3.53 -29.60 -16.42
CA TYR A 319 -3.47 -29.03 -15.08
C TYR A 319 -4.44 -27.87 -14.90
N ILE A 320 -5.01 -27.78 -13.69
CA ILE A 320 -5.87 -26.67 -13.27
C ILE A 320 -5.19 -25.91 -12.13
N ASN A 321 -4.84 -24.65 -12.39
CA ASN A 321 -4.51 -23.70 -11.34
C ASN A 321 -5.81 -23.15 -10.75
N LEU A 322 -6.19 -23.66 -9.58
CA LEU A 322 -7.41 -23.30 -8.86
C LEU A 322 -7.32 -21.87 -8.33
N HIS A 323 -8.48 -21.23 -8.15
CA HIS A 323 -8.54 -20.02 -7.34
C HIS A 323 -8.25 -20.35 -5.87
N GLY A 324 -8.83 -21.39 -5.28
CA GLY A 324 -8.45 -22.00 -4.00
C GLY A 324 -7.99 -21.01 -2.92
N THR A 325 -8.94 -20.31 -2.29
CA THR A 325 -8.70 -19.24 -1.30
C THR A 325 -8.45 -19.76 0.11
N ALA A 326 -8.45 -21.09 0.30
CA ALA A 326 -8.42 -21.73 1.62
C ALA A 326 -9.63 -21.37 2.49
N THR A 327 -10.75 -20.98 1.86
CA THR A 327 -12.02 -20.72 2.56
C THR A 327 -12.98 -21.88 2.31
N PRO A 328 -13.57 -22.50 3.35
CA PRO A 328 -14.32 -23.74 3.21
C PRO A 328 -15.44 -23.68 2.16
N SER A 329 -16.19 -22.58 2.11
CA SER A 329 -17.29 -22.41 1.17
C SER A 329 -16.83 -22.25 -0.28
N ASN A 330 -15.74 -21.50 -0.51
CA ASN A 330 -15.25 -21.25 -1.86
C ASN A 330 -14.60 -22.49 -2.44
N ASP A 331 -13.74 -23.14 -1.65
CA ASP A 331 -13.01 -24.32 -2.10
C ASP A 331 -13.99 -25.49 -2.39
N ALA A 332 -15.05 -25.63 -1.59
CA ALA A 332 -16.11 -26.61 -1.86
C ALA A 332 -16.88 -26.30 -3.16
N ALA A 333 -17.23 -25.03 -3.40
CA ALA A 333 -17.93 -24.63 -4.62
C ALA A 333 -17.07 -24.80 -5.88
N GLU A 334 -15.82 -24.36 -5.84
CA GLU A 334 -14.86 -24.55 -6.94
C GLU A 334 -14.59 -26.04 -7.18
N GLY A 335 -14.38 -26.82 -6.12
CA GLY A 335 -14.15 -28.25 -6.23
C GLY A 335 -15.33 -29.01 -6.86
N LYS A 336 -16.58 -28.67 -6.50
CA LYS A 336 -17.78 -29.21 -7.18
C LYS A 336 -17.79 -28.87 -8.66
N ALA A 337 -17.47 -27.62 -9.02
CA ALA A 337 -17.44 -27.18 -10.40
C ALA A 337 -16.37 -27.90 -11.23
N VAL A 338 -15.18 -28.08 -10.64
CA VAL A 338 -14.07 -28.83 -11.25
C VAL A 338 -14.45 -30.30 -11.43
N ALA A 339 -14.93 -30.97 -10.37
CA ALA A 339 -15.33 -32.37 -10.43
C ALA A 339 -16.44 -32.61 -11.47
N ALA A 340 -17.39 -31.68 -11.61
CA ALA A 340 -18.48 -31.78 -12.58
C ALA A 340 -18.02 -31.69 -14.05
N LEU A 341 -16.90 -31.01 -14.34
CA LEU A 341 -16.39 -30.85 -15.71
C LEU A 341 -15.24 -31.80 -16.03
N PHE A 342 -14.30 -31.95 -15.10
CA PHE A 342 -13.02 -32.65 -15.31
C PHE A 342 -12.98 -34.02 -14.62
N GLY A 343 -13.93 -34.31 -13.72
CA GLY A 343 -13.88 -35.47 -12.84
C GLY A 343 -12.73 -35.36 -11.83
N GLU A 344 -12.31 -36.52 -11.30
CA GLU A 344 -11.31 -36.61 -10.22
C GLU A 344 -9.89 -36.92 -10.72
N ARG A 345 -9.64 -36.77 -12.03
CA ARG A 345 -8.39 -37.20 -12.68
C ARG A 345 -7.48 -36.08 -13.15
N THR A 346 -8.00 -34.86 -13.32
CA THR A 346 -7.18 -33.73 -13.76
C THR A 346 -6.45 -33.17 -12.55
N PRO A 347 -5.10 -33.15 -12.56
CA PRO A 347 -4.32 -32.61 -11.46
C PRO A 347 -4.61 -31.12 -11.28
N CYS A 348 -4.73 -30.70 -10.03
CA CYS A 348 -5.00 -29.31 -9.71
C CYS A 348 -4.30 -28.87 -8.44
N SER A 349 -4.02 -27.58 -8.30
CA SER A 349 -3.55 -27.01 -7.03
C SER A 349 -3.83 -25.51 -6.97
N SER A 350 -3.61 -24.89 -5.80
CA SER A 350 -3.63 -23.43 -5.65
C SER A 350 -2.23 -22.92 -5.34
N THR A 351 -1.81 -21.88 -6.05
CA THR A 351 -0.49 -21.25 -5.88
C THR A 351 -0.46 -20.23 -4.73
N LYS A 352 -1.62 -19.89 -4.15
CA LYS A 352 -1.76 -18.92 -3.04
C LYS A 352 -1.06 -19.34 -1.76
N GLY A 353 -0.77 -20.64 -1.59
CA GLY A 353 0.06 -21.12 -0.47
C GLY A 353 1.47 -20.52 -0.48
N ALA A 354 2.00 -20.18 -1.67
CA ALA A 354 3.31 -19.57 -1.85
C ALA A 354 3.24 -18.04 -1.97
N THR A 355 2.22 -17.53 -2.66
CA THR A 355 2.12 -16.13 -3.06
C THR A 355 1.23 -15.28 -2.14
N GLY A 356 0.41 -15.91 -1.30
CA GLY A 356 -0.70 -15.26 -0.62
C GLY A 356 -1.86 -14.93 -1.58
N HIS A 357 -2.95 -14.39 -1.06
CA HIS A 357 -4.06 -13.92 -1.88
C HIS A 357 -3.82 -12.47 -2.32
N CYS A 358 -3.24 -12.28 -3.51
CA CYS A 358 -2.87 -10.96 -4.05
C CYS A 358 -4.05 -10.09 -4.54
N LEU A 359 -5.29 -10.40 -4.14
CA LEU A 359 -6.51 -9.67 -4.52
C LEU A 359 -6.56 -9.32 -6.01
N GLY A 360 -6.49 -8.03 -6.38
CA GLY A 360 -6.56 -7.57 -7.77
C GLY A 360 -5.44 -8.09 -8.68
N ALA A 361 -4.30 -8.50 -8.12
CA ALA A 361 -3.22 -9.14 -8.88
C ALA A 361 -3.41 -10.64 -9.06
N ALA A 362 -4.31 -11.30 -8.32
CA ALA A 362 -4.36 -12.76 -8.23
C ALA A 362 -4.43 -13.40 -9.61
N GLY A 363 -5.41 -13.00 -10.44
CA GLY A 363 -5.57 -13.57 -11.79
C GLY A 363 -4.36 -13.36 -12.71
N GLY A 364 -3.71 -12.19 -12.65
CA GLY A 364 -2.51 -11.92 -13.44
C GLY A 364 -1.31 -12.75 -12.97
N LEU A 365 -1.09 -12.83 -11.65
CA LEU A 365 -0.02 -13.65 -11.07
C LEU A 365 -0.22 -15.14 -11.36
N GLU A 366 -1.45 -15.63 -11.25
CA GLU A 366 -1.86 -17.00 -11.55
C GLU A 366 -1.67 -17.36 -13.02
N ALA A 367 -2.01 -16.44 -13.94
CA ALA A 367 -1.75 -16.60 -15.35
C ALA A 367 -0.23 -16.65 -15.66
N VAL A 368 0.58 -15.81 -15.01
CA VAL A 368 2.05 -15.86 -15.15
C VAL A 368 2.61 -17.18 -14.63
N ILE A 369 2.17 -17.65 -13.45
CA ILE A 369 2.62 -18.94 -12.91
C ILE A 369 2.21 -20.10 -13.83
N SER A 370 1.00 -20.06 -14.39
CA SER A 370 0.53 -21.04 -15.36
C SER A 370 1.37 -21.02 -16.65
N ALA A 371 1.76 -19.84 -17.13
CA ALA A 371 2.68 -19.71 -18.27
C ALA A 371 4.09 -20.23 -17.94
N LEU A 372 4.60 -20.02 -16.72
CA LEU A 372 5.87 -20.57 -16.26
C LEU A 372 5.81 -22.09 -16.12
N ALA A 373 4.70 -22.65 -15.64
CA ALA A 373 4.46 -24.09 -15.56
C ALA A 373 4.55 -24.75 -16.95
N LEU A 374 3.91 -24.13 -17.96
CA LEU A 374 4.01 -24.53 -19.37
C LEU A 374 5.46 -24.47 -19.88
N ARG A 375 6.13 -23.34 -19.72
CA ARG A 375 7.50 -23.12 -20.25
C ARG A 375 8.55 -24.00 -19.60
N HIS A 376 8.45 -24.22 -18.29
CA HIS A 376 9.47 -24.95 -17.53
C HIS A 376 9.14 -26.43 -17.31
N GLY A 377 7.97 -26.89 -17.74
CA GLY A 377 7.63 -28.30 -17.67
C GLY A 377 7.42 -28.80 -16.23
N PHE A 378 6.52 -28.18 -15.50
CA PHE A 378 6.08 -28.70 -14.20
C PHE A 378 4.62 -28.32 -13.88
N LEU A 379 3.99 -29.07 -12.99
CA LEU A 379 2.74 -28.71 -12.35
C LEU A 379 3.04 -28.15 -10.95
N PRO A 380 2.64 -26.90 -10.64
CA PRO A 380 2.75 -26.36 -9.29
C PRO A 380 2.00 -27.22 -8.28
N GLY A 381 2.60 -27.38 -7.09
CA GLY A 381 1.94 -27.94 -5.92
C GLY A 381 1.44 -26.86 -4.97
N GLY A 382 0.34 -27.16 -4.29
CA GLY A 382 -0.21 -26.35 -3.20
C GLY A 382 0.65 -26.45 -1.95
N VAL A 383 1.66 -25.58 -1.84
CA VAL A 383 2.55 -25.53 -0.68
C VAL A 383 1.78 -25.18 0.59
N ASN A 384 2.30 -25.59 1.75
CA ASN A 384 1.71 -25.38 3.08
C ASN A 384 0.40 -26.14 3.37
N THR A 385 -0.16 -26.87 2.40
CA THR A 385 -1.30 -27.76 2.62
C THR A 385 -0.88 -28.99 3.43
N ARG A 386 -1.34 -29.08 4.68
CA ARG A 386 -1.04 -30.22 5.58
C ARG A 386 -2.08 -31.34 5.52
N GLN A 387 -3.32 -30.98 5.20
CA GLN A 387 -4.44 -31.90 5.13
C GLN A 387 -5.33 -31.45 3.97
N VAL A 388 -5.58 -32.36 3.03
CA VAL A 388 -6.55 -32.17 1.95
C VAL A 388 -7.93 -32.51 2.48
N ASP A 389 -8.93 -31.70 2.13
CA ASP A 389 -10.32 -31.97 2.49
C ASP A 389 -10.86 -33.14 1.67
N SER A 390 -11.19 -34.25 2.34
CA SER A 390 -11.75 -35.45 1.71
C SER A 390 -13.15 -35.23 1.13
N GLY A 391 -13.85 -34.16 1.51
CA GLY A 391 -15.15 -33.78 0.96
C GLY A 391 -15.09 -33.10 -0.40
N ILE A 392 -13.89 -32.78 -0.91
CA ILE A 392 -13.68 -32.12 -2.19
C ILE A 392 -13.07 -33.12 -3.19
N PRO A 393 -13.87 -33.68 -4.13
CA PRO A 393 -13.44 -34.76 -5.01
C PRO A 393 -12.59 -34.25 -6.19
N ILE A 394 -11.36 -33.83 -5.90
CA ILE A 394 -10.40 -33.31 -6.90
C ILE A 394 -9.02 -33.93 -6.69
N GLN A 395 -8.22 -34.02 -7.76
CA GLN A 395 -6.84 -34.50 -7.67
C GLN A 395 -5.89 -33.37 -7.25
N TYR A 396 -5.95 -33.00 -5.97
CA TYR A 396 -5.11 -31.92 -5.43
C TYR A 396 -3.64 -32.33 -5.30
N LEU A 397 -2.73 -31.52 -5.86
CA LEU A 397 -1.28 -31.71 -5.73
C LEU A 397 -0.72 -30.90 -4.56
N SER A 398 -0.13 -31.57 -3.57
CA SER A 398 0.56 -30.90 -2.43
C SER A 398 2.04 -30.61 -2.68
N ALA A 399 2.59 -31.13 -3.78
CA ALA A 399 3.98 -30.93 -4.18
C ALA A 399 4.08 -30.76 -5.69
N ASN A 400 5.13 -30.06 -6.14
CA ASN A 400 5.38 -29.90 -7.57
C ASN A 400 5.55 -31.26 -8.24
N ARG A 401 5.08 -31.38 -9.47
CA ARG A 401 5.27 -32.57 -10.31
C ARG A 401 5.92 -32.17 -11.62
N GLU A 402 7.10 -32.71 -11.91
CA GLU A 402 7.75 -32.50 -13.20
C GLU A 402 6.98 -33.24 -14.30
N CYS A 403 6.54 -32.49 -15.31
CA CYS A 403 5.96 -33.01 -16.56
C CYS A 403 5.83 -31.84 -17.53
N ALA A 404 5.79 -32.06 -18.84
CA ALA A 404 5.56 -30.99 -19.80
C ALA A 404 4.05 -30.82 -20.10
N PRO A 405 3.28 -29.98 -19.35
CA PRO A 405 1.89 -29.73 -19.70
C PRO A 405 1.82 -28.98 -21.02
N ARG A 406 0.83 -29.33 -21.84
CA ARG A 406 0.51 -28.64 -23.09
C ARG A 406 -0.53 -27.56 -22.85
N ARG A 407 -1.47 -27.80 -21.93
CA ARG A 407 -2.61 -26.92 -21.65
C ARG A 407 -2.88 -26.81 -20.15
N VAL A 408 -2.99 -25.58 -19.70
CA VAL A 408 -3.32 -25.23 -18.30
C VAL A 408 -4.57 -24.38 -18.29
N LEU A 409 -5.50 -24.73 -17.40
CA LEU A 409 -6.64 -23.87 -17.08
C LEU A 409 -6.35 -23.11 -15.79
N SER A 410 -6.54 -21.79 -15.77
CA SER A 410 -6.32 -20.94 -14.60
C SER A 410 -7.63 -20.26 -14.20
N ASN A 411 -8.07 -20.48 -12.97
CA ASN A 411 -9.27 -19.90 -12.40
C ASN A 411 -8.95 -18.68 -11.53
N SER A 412 -9.71 -17.60 -11.72
CA SER A 412 -9.69 -16.42 -10.85
C SER A 412 -11.12 -16.00 -10.53
N PHE A 413 -11.54 -16.24 -9.29
CA PHE A 413 -12.92 -16.02 -8.83
C PHE A 413 -12.98 -14.90 -7.80
N GLY A 414 -13.71 -13.83 -8.12
CA GLY A 414 -13.91 -12.67 -7.26
C GLY A 414 -15.15 -12.79 -6.37
N PHE A 415 -15.25 -11.86 -5.41
CA PHE A 415 -16.42 -11.74 -4.55
C PHE A 415 -17.73 -11.60 -5.35
N GLY A 416 -18.82 -12.09 -4.77
CA GLY A 416 -20.16 -12.02 -5.37
C GLY A 416 -20.35 -12.93 -6.59
N GLY A 417 -19.41 -13.88 -6.81
CA GLY A 417 -19.50 -14.84 -7.90
C GLY A 417 -19.12 -14.25 -9.25
N THR A 418 -18.15 -13.34 -9.29
CA THR A 418 -17.53 -12.88 -10.55
C THR A 418 -16.43 -13.85 -10.92
N ASN A 419 -16.69 -14.77 -11.84
CA ASN A 419 -15.78 -15.86 -12.15
C ASN A 419 -15.09 -15.61 -13.49
N CYS A 420 -13.77 -15.86 -13.58
CA CYS A 420 -13.03 -15.84 -14.83
C CYS A 420 -12.15 -17.09 -14.94
N SER A 421 -12.12 -17.69 -16.12
CA SER A 421 -11.26 -18.84 -16.43
C SER A 421 -10.48 -18.57 -17.72
N LEU A 422 -9.18 -18.84 -17.68
CA LEU A 422 -8.27 -18.73 -18.81
C LEU A 422 -7.76 -20.11 -19.20
N VAL A 423 -7.67 -20.38 -20.50
CA VAL A 423 -6.99 -21.55 -21.04
C VAL A 423 -5.71 -21.09 -21.72
N LEU A 424 -4.58 -21.49 -21.16
CA LEU A 424 -3.26 -21.24 -21.69
C LEU A 424 -2.70 -22.52 -22.30
N GLY A 425 -1.95 -22.41 -23.37
CA GLY A 425 -1.25 -23.56 -23.94
C GLY A 425 0.05 -23.20 -24.62
N ARG A 426 0.85 -24.22 -24.93
CA ARG A 426 2.06 -24.08 -25.76
C ARG A 426 1.73 -24.29 -27.22
N ALA A 427 2.47 -23.62 -28.10
CA ALA A 427 2.35 -23.83 -29.54
C ALA A 427 2.81 -25.23 -29.99
N GLY A 428 3.69 -25.89 -29.22
CA GLY A 428 4.30 -27.21 -29.51
C GLY A 428 3.46 -28.45 -29.23
#